data_AF-A0A9N9KID8-F1
#
_entry.id   AF-A0A9N9KID8-F1
#
_cell.length_a   1.000
_cell.length_b   1.000
_cell.length_c   1.000
_cell.angle_alpha   90.00
_cell.angle_beta   90.00
_cell.angle_gamma   90.00
#
_symmetry.space_group_name_H-M   'P 1'
#
loop_
_entity.id
_entity.type
_entity.pdbx_description
1 polymer ?
#
loop_
_entity_poly.entity_id
_entity_poly.type
_entity_poly.pdbx_seq_one_letter_code
_entity_poly.pdbx_strand_id
1 'polypeptide(L)'
;ADAEKELLDCADEYVVDKTTDKVIKEKKRDVIDLKKDEIPKEEPKAKAKSFIGAIYDGAVKLEDQIEKALGFNKDKLDDHEKAEALIIVEESASPEKCKEIVTGQKDDGCIELSDTVCDELDTPKEEIITTIQPKLTNKKLQLPNLPSLLATAINLSYLKNAAPKHKGVWEDKYDKARKYLSDQIKDEDAEKELLNCADDYVVDNCIKKVVKDKKRNAVVTVQESTTPEKCDDVVSNQNNDGSFEVSETICKEIDIPVTNVVTEVKKCTQNPKLRSPKSEPWWKTALAT
;
A
#
# COMPACT_ATOMS: atom_id res chain seq x y z
N ALA A 1 20.63 -18.81 -5.54
CA ALA A 1 19.68 -18.78 -4.42
C ALA A 1 19.65 -17.39 -3.79
N ASP A 2 20.32 -17.11 -2.67
CA ASP A 2 20.07 -15.85 -1.94
C ASP A 2 20.42 -14.57 -2.70
N ALA A 3 21.59 -14.52 -3.36
CA ALA A 3 22.01 -13.34 -4.12
C ALA A 3 21.24 -13.16 -5.44
N GLU A 4 20.70 -14.23 -6.00
CA GLU A 4 19.91 -14.19 -7.22
C GLU A 4 18.49 -13.73 -6.93
N LYS A 5 17.91 -14.22 -5.83
CA LYS A 5 16.64 -13.72 -5.32
C LYS A 5 16.72 -12.24 -4.98
N GLU A 6 17.75 -11.83 -4.23
CA GLU A 6 17.97 -10.41 -3.89
C GLU A 6 18.15 -9.53 -5.13
N LEU A 7 18.82 -10.03 -6.17
CA LEU A 7 19.00 -9.33 -7.44
C LEU A 7 17.65 -9.05 -8.12
N LEU A 8 16.80 -10.07 -8.23
CA LEU A 8 15.47 -9.94 -8.84
C LEU A 8 14.57 -9.05 -7.98
N ASP A 9 14.49 -9.31 -6.67
CA ASP A 9 13.67 -8.51 -5.74
C ASP A 9 14.05 -7.02 -5.81
N CYS A 10 15.34 -6.70 -5.88
CA CYS A 10 15.82 -5.31 -6.01
C CYS A 10 15.49 -4.69 -7.38
N ALA A 11 15.59 -5.47 -8.47
CA ALA A 11 15.28 -4.99 -9.81
C ALA A 11 13.78 -4.69 -9.94
N ASP A 12 12.93 -5.62 -9.47
CA ASP A 12 11.48 -5.48 -9.45
C ASP A 12 11.05 -4.29 -8.61
N GLU A 13 11.54 -4.18 -7.36
CA GLU A 13 11.22 -3.05 -6.48
C GLU A 13 11.60 -1.71 -7.14
N TYR A 14 12.78 -1.64 -7.75
CA TYR A 14 13.26 -0.43 -8.41
C TYR A 14 12.40 -0.04 -9.62
N VAL A 15 12.03 -1.01 -10.47
CA VAL A 15 11.17 -0.77 -11.63
C VAL A 15 9.79 -0.28 -11.19
N VAL A 16 9.20 -0.94 -10.18
CA VAL A 16 7.89 -0.56 -9.63
C VAL A 16 7.91 0.85 -9.04
N ASP A 17 8.93 1.19 -8.25
CA ASP A 17 9.05 2.51 -7.62
C ASP A 17 9.16 3.62 -8.68
N LYS A 18 10.07 3.46 -9.66
CA LYS A 18 10.26 4.45 -10.72
C LYS A 18 9.03 4.59 -11.62
N THR A 19 8.37 3.49 -11.93
CA THR A 19 7.11 3.49 -12.68
C THR A 19 6.02 4.22 -11.91
N THR A 20 5.92 3.97 -10.60
CA THR A 20 4.95 4.63 -9.72
C THR A 20 5.16 6.15 -9.72
N ASP A 21 6.40 6.60 -9.57
CA ASP A 21 6.77 8.02 -9.64
C ASP A 21 6.36 8.66 -10.97
N LYS A 22 6.62 7.97 -12.09
CA LYS A 22 6.27 8.45 -13.42
C LYS A 22 4.76 8.59 -13.60
N VAL A 23 3.99 7.54 -13.28
CA VAL A 23 2.53 7.54 -13.42
C VAL A 23 1.88 8.61 -12.54
N ILE A 24 2.41 8.83 -11.33
CA ILE A 24 1.93 9.91 -10.44
C ILE A 24 2.24 11.29 -11.05
N LYS A 25 3.45 11.50 -11.59
CA LYS A 25 3.83 12.77 -12.24
C LYS A 25 2.96 13.07 -13.45
N GLU A 26 2.66 12.07 -14.28
CA GLU A 26 1.79 12.21 -15.46
C GLU A 26 0.36 12.59 -15.04
N LYS A 27 -0.25 11.86 -14.11
CA LYS A 27 -1.59 12.20 -13.59
C LYS A 27 -1.67 13.60 -12.96
N LYS A 28 -0.63 14.02 -12.23
CA LYS A 28 -0.56 15.38 -11.66
C LYS A 28 -0.53 16.45 -12.76
N ARG A 29 0.15 16.21 -13.89
CA ARG A 29 0.15 17.12 -15.06
C ARG A 29 -1.21 17.19 -15.72
N ASP A 30 -1.84 16.05 -15.96
CA ASP A 30 -3.17 15.98 -16.58
C ASP A 30 -4.22 16.75 -15.76
N VAL A 31 -4.19 16.61 -14.43
CA VAL A 31 -5.09 17.39 -13.55
C VAL A 31 -4.80 18.89 -13.60
N ILE A 32 -3.53 19.30 -13.67
CA ILE A 32 -3.16 20.73 -13.77
C ILE A 32 -3.62 21.31 -15.10
N ASP A 33 -3.47 20.57 -16.20
CA ASP A 33 -3.87 21.03 -17.52
C ASP A 33 -5.40 21.03 -17.68
N LEU A 34 -6.11 20.03 -17.12
CA LEU A 34 -7.58 20.05 -17.02
C LEU A 34 -8.10 21.23 -16.18
N LYS A 35 -7.41 21.63 -15.12
CA LYS A 35 -7.77 22.81 -14.30
C LYS A 35 -7.54 24.15 -15.01
N LYS A 36 -6.79 24.19 -16.12
CA LYS A 36 -6.69 25.39 -16.97
C LYS A 36 -7.88 25.51 -17.93
N ASP A 37 -8.61 24.41 -18.16
CA ASP A 37 -9.68 24.28 -19.13
C ASP A 37 -10.99 23.78 -18.47
N GLU A 38 -11.59 24.52 -17.53
CA GLU A 38 -12.94 24.17 -17.04
C GLU A 38 -14.06 24.93 -17.81
N ILE A 39 -14.89 24.20 -18.58
CA ILE A 39 -16.39 24.07 -18.51
C ILE A 39 -16.79 22.75 -19.26
N PRO A 40 -17.78 21.92 -18.80
CA PRO A 40 -17.72 20.45 -18.87
C PRO A 40 -18.68 19.75 -19.87
N LYS A 41 -18.46 18.44 -20.15
CA LYS A 41 -19.47 17.34 -20.01
C LYS A 41 -19.03 15.92 -20.50
N GLU A 42 -19.32 14.95 -19.62
CA GLU A 42 -19.82 13.56 -19.79
C GLU A 42 -19.07 12.51 -20.65
N GLU A 43 -18.68 11.41 -20.00
CA GLU A 43 -18.20 10.15 -20.58
C GLU A 43 -19.34 9.14 -20.83
N PRO A 44 -19.31 8.35 -21.94
CA PRO A 44 -20.20 7.21 -22.12
C PRO A 44 -19.56 5.88 -21.71
N LYS A 45 -20.34 5.08 -20.97
CA LYS A 45 -20.07 3.68 -20.60
C LYS A 45 -20.12 2.76 -21.82
N ALA A 46 -19.11 1.90 -22.00
CA ALA A 46 -19.18 0.76 -22.90
C ALA A 46 -18.82 -0.56 -22.17
N LYS A 47 -19.71 -1.55 -22.33
CA LYS A 47 -19.58 -2.93 -21.82
C LYS A 47 -18.72 -3.76 -22.79
N ALA A 48 -17.85 -4.62 -22.26
CA ALA A 48 -17.41 -5.82 -22.95
C ALA A 48 -17.30 -6.99 -21.97
N LYS A 49 -18.16 -8.00 -22.14
CA LYS A 49 -17.99 -9.33 -21.56
C LYS A 49 -17.44 -10.23 -22.66
N SER A 50 -16.28 -10.84 -22.45
CA SER A 50 -15.93 -12.22 -22.85
C SER A 50 -14.41 -12.47 -22.78
N PHE A 51 -13.82 -12.56 -21.58
CA PHE A 51 -12.42 -13.06 -21.40
C PHE A 51 -12.15 -13.70 -20.01
N ILE A 52 -13.18 -14.07 -19.24
CA ILE A 52 -13.06 -14.32 -17.78
C ILE A 52 -12.29 -15.61 -17.41
N GLY A 53 -12.11 -16.58 -18.31
CA GLY A 53 -11.52 -17.88 -17.98
C GLY A 53 -9.99 -17.92 -17.83
N ALA A 54 -9.25 -17.08 -18.56
CA ALA A 54 -7.78 -17.06 -18.53
C ALA A 54 -7.21 -15.96 -17.58
N ILE A 55 -8.07 -15.04 -17.14
CA ILE A 55 -7.71 -13.92 -16.26
C ILE A 55 -7.53 -14.39 -14.81
N TYR A 56 -8.24 -15.43 -14.37
CA TYR A 56 -8.20 -15.86 -12.95
C TYR A 56 -6.85 -16.45 -12.53
N ASP A 57 -6.20 -17.29 -13.34
CA ASP A 57 -4.87 -17.84 -13.02
C ASP A 57 -3.75 -16.80 -13.19
N GLY A 58 -3.91 -15.86 -14.13
CA GLY A 58 -2.98 -14.76 -14.34
C GLY A 58 -3.04 -13.71 -13.23
N ALA A 59 -4.25 -13.34 -12.77
CA ALA A 59 -4.47 -12.38 -11.70
C ALA A 59 -3.92 -12.87 -10.35
N VAL A 60 -4.07 -14.17 -10.03
CA VAL A 60 -3.55 -14.75 -8.78
C VAL A 60 -2.01 -14.80 -8.77
N LYS A 61 -1.36 -15.16 -9.90
CA LYS A 61 0.11 -15.10 -10.01
C LYS A 61 0.64 -13.67 -10.00
N LEU A 62 -0.11 -12.74 -10.57
CA LEU A 62 0.21 -11.32 -10.60
C LEU A 62 0.12 -10.71 -9.20
N GLU A 63 -0.90 -11.05 -8.42
CA GLU A 63 -1.06 -10.59 -7.03
C GLU A 63 0.11 -11.08 -6.16
N ASP A 64 0.55 -12.33 -6.36
CA ASP A 64 1.68 -12.93 -5.66
C ASP A 64 3.05 -12.32 -6.03
N GLN A 65 3.23 -11.88 -7.27
CA GLN A 65 4.45 -11.19 -7.74
C GLN A 65 4.46 -9.73 -7.32
N ILE A 66 3.32 -9.05 -7.44
CA ILE A 66 3.13 -7.69 -6.94
C ILE A 66 3.37 -7.68 -5.42
N GLU A 67 2.75 -8.55 -4.62
CA GLU A 67 2.96 -8.55 -3.17
C GLU A 67 4.40 -8.80 -2.74
N LYS A 68 5.16 -9.62 -3.48
CA LYS A 68 6.60 -9.84 -3.24
C LYS A 68 7.45 -8.61 -3.60
N ALA A 69 7.13 -7.92 -4.69
CA ALA A 69 7.83 -6.71 -5.15
C ALA A 69 7.41 -5.44 -4.38
N LEU A 70 6.20 -5.42 -3.81
CA LEU A 70 5.63 -4.29 -3.05
C LEU A 70 6.09 -4.24 -1.59
N GLY A 71 7.30 -4.71 -1.29
CA GLY A 71 7.87 -4.67 0.06
C GLY A 71 7.64 -3.30 0.71
N PHE A 72 6.72 -3.25 1.69
CA PHE A 72 6.40 -2.00 2.36
C PHE A 72 7.48 -1.72 3.40
N ASN A 73 8.34 -0.76 3.13
CA ASN A 73 9.28 -0.24 4.12
C ASN A 73 8.84 1.17 4.54
N LYS A 74 8.25 1.26 5.74
CA LYS A 74 7.80 2.53 6.34
C LYS A 74 8.95 3.55 6.47
N ASP A 75 10.18 3.09 6.61
CA ASP A 75 11.37 3.93 6.77
C ASP A 75 11.87 4.50 5.44
N LYS A 76 11.42 3.95 4.30
CA LYS A 76 11.69 4.51 2.97
C LYS A 76 10.73 5.65 2.59
N LEU A 77 9.58 5.76 3.25
CA LEU A 77 8.59 6.80 2.99
C LEU A 77 8.95 8.09 3.72
N ASP A 78 9.05 9.18 2.98
CA ASP A 78 9.24 10.50 3.57
C ASP A 78 7.94 11.04 4.22
N ASP A 79 8.07 12.09 5.03
CA ASP A 79 6.93 12.66 5.77
C ASP A 79 5.86 13.24 4.83
N HIS A 80 6.26 13.70 3.64
CA HIS A 80 5.33 14.24 2.65
C HIS A 80 4.51 13.11 2.01
N GLU A 81 5.13 11.98 1.65
CA GLU A 81 4.43 10.81 1.14
C GLU A 81 3.44 10.22 2.15
N LYS A 82 3.83 10.19 3.43
CA LYS A 82 2.94 9.78 4.54
C LYS A 82 1.74 10.72 4.66
N ALA A 83 1.97 12.04 4.59
CA ALA A 83 0.91 13.04 4.64
C ALA A 83 -0.03 12.94 3.42
N GLU A 84 0.50 12.79 2.20
CA GLU A 84 -0.32 12.58 1.00
C GLU A 84 -1.18 11.31 1.12
N ALA A 85 -0.61 10.21 1.63
CA ALA A 85 -1.34 8.97 1.82
C ALA A 85 -2.49 9.14 2.83
N LEU A 86 -2.26 9.83 3.94
CA LEU A 86 -3.32 10.12 4.93
C LEU A 86 -4.43 10.99 4.35
N ILE A 87 -4.11 12.00 3.54
CA ILE A 87 -5.12 12.82 2.86
C ILE A 87 -6.02 11.95 1.97
N ILE A 88 -5.43 11.02 1.20
CA ILE A 88 -6.19 10.08 0.36
C ILE A 88 -7.12 9.21 1.21
N VAL A 89 -6.63 8.71 2.35
CA VAL A 89 -7.45 7.93 3.29
C VAL A 89 -8.63 8.76 3.76
N GLU A 90 -8.40 10.00 4.22
CA GLU A 90 -9.46 10.92 4.66
C GLU A 90 -10.48 11.27 3.58
N GLU A 91 -10.04 11.38 2.32
CA GLU A 91 -10.91 11.64 1.18
C GLU A 91 -11.73 10.42 0.75
N SER A 92 -11.20 9.22 0.98
CA SER A 92 -11.86 7.94 0.66
C SER A 92 -12.88 7.48 1.71
N ALA A 93 -12.79 8.03 2.92
CA ALA A 93 -13.74 7.76 3.99
C ALA A 93 -15.11 8.37 3.65
N SER A 94 -16.17 7.60 3.88
CA SER A 94 -17.54 8.03 3.62
C SER A 94 -18.40 8.00 4.89
N PRO A 95 -19.48 8.81 4.96
CA PRO A 95 -20.44 8.73 6.06
C PRO A 95 -21.04 7.34 6.23
N GLU A 96 -21.23 6.59 5.14
CA GLU A 96 -21.79 5.23 5.15
C GLU A 96 -20.85 4.26 5.84
N LYS A 97 -19.55 4.28 5.50
CA LYS A 97 -18.52 3.48 6.19
C LYS A 97 -18.48 3.81 7.68
N CYS A 98 -18.51 5.10 8.04
CA CYS A 98 -18.55 5.52 9.44
C CYS A 98 -19.75 4.95 10.20
N LYS A 99 -20.94 4.98 9.57
CA LYS A 99 -22.17 4.41 10.15
C LYS A 99 -22.02 2.90 10.37
N GLU A 100 -21.54 2.18 9.36
CA GLU A 100 -21.31 0.74 9.44
C GLU A 100 -20.41 0.38 10.63
N ILE A 101 -19.28 1.07 10.78
CA ILE A 101 -18.35 0.89 11.89
C ILE A 101 -19.05 1.03 13.25
N VAL A 102 -19.85 2.10 13.44
CA VAL A 102 -20.50 2.35 14.73
C VAL A 102 -21.79 1.55 14.95
N THR A 103 -22.34 0.88 13.92
CA THR A 103 -23.51 0.00 14.08
C THR A 103 -23.20 -1.24 14.91
N GLY A 104 -21.93 -1.69 14.93
CA GLY A 104 -21.46 -2.79 15.78
C GLY A 104 -21.32 -2.44 17.26
N GLN A 105 -21.70 -1.23 17.68
CA GLN A 105 -21.60 -0.81 19.08
C GLN A 105 -22.72 -1.40 19.95
N LYS A 106 -22.31 -2.06 21.04
CA LYS A 106 -23.17 -2.62 22.08
C LYS A 106 -23.70 -1.57 23.06
N ASP A 107 -24.66 -1.98 23.89
CA ASP A 107 -25.27 -1.11 24.90
C ASP A 107 -24.27 -0.61 25.96
N ASP A 108 -23.22 -1.38 26.24
CA ASP A 108 -22.13 -1.00 27.14
C ASP A 108 -21.10 -0.05 26.52
N GLY A 109 -21.16 0.18 25.20
CA GLY A 109 -20.23 1.03 24.44
C GLY A 109 -19.10 0.27 23.73
N CYS A 110 -18.94 -1.03 23.99
CA CYS A 110 -18.00 -1.90 23.28
C CYS A 110 -18.34 -1.93 21.78
N ILE A 111 -17.32 -1.87 20.91
CA ILE A 111 -17.49 -1.97 19.45
C ILE A 111 -16.73 -3.18 18.95
N GLU A 112 -17.44 -4.10 18.28
CA GLU A 112 -16.81 -5.21 17.60
C GLU A 112 -15.98 -4.72 16.40
N LEU A 113 -14.83 -5.33 16.13
CA LEU A 113 -14.02 -4.95 14.98
C LEU A 113 -14.84 -5.20 13.71
N SER A 114 -15.08 -4.13 12.96
CA SER A 114 -15.90 -4.13 11.75
C SER A 114 -15.13 -4.66 10.56
N ASP A 115 -15.82 -5.36 9.66
CA ASP A 115 -15.22 -5.84 8.41
C ASP A 115 -14.77 -4.66 7.55
N THR A 116 -15.51 -3.54 7.57
CA THR A 116 -15.09 -2.28 6.95
C THR A 116 -13.70 -1.83 7.38
N VAL A 117 -13.38 -1.87 8.69
CA VAL A 117 -12.05 -1.47 9.16
C VAL A 117 -11.00 -2.49 8.75
N CYS A 118 -11.30 -3.80 8.80
CA CYS A 118 -10.38 -4.83 8.31
C CYS A 118 -10.02 -4.63 6.82
N ASP A 119 -11.03 -4.37 5.98
CA ASP A 119 -10.87 -4.11 4.55
C ASP A 119 -10.06 -2.83 4.30
N GLU A 120 -10.26 -1.80 5.13
CA GLU A 120 -9.51 -0.54 5.02
C GLU A 120 -8.06 -0.63 5.51
N LEU A 121 -7.76 -1.63 6.35
CA LEU A 121 -6.40 -1.93 6.78
C LEU A 121 -5.75 -3.05 5.94
N ASP A 122 -6.47 -3.62 4.96
CA ASP A 122 -6.03 -4.77 4.15
C ASP A 122 -5.49 -5.91 5.03
N THR A 123 -6.14 -6.18 6.16
CA THR A 123 -5.67 -7.15 7.16
C THR A 123 -6.85 -7.87 7.83
N PRO A 124 -6.82 -9.21 7.95
CA PRO A 124 -7.88 -9.95 8.63
C PRO A 124 -7.89 -9.66 10.14
N LYS A 125 -9.08 -9.75 10.73
CA LYS A 125 -9.35 -9.44 12.15
C LYS A 125 -8.41 -10.15 13.13
N GLU A 126 -8.17 -11.45 12.92
CA GLU A 126 -7.32 -12.26 13.78
C GLU A 126 -5.86 -11.78 13.76
N GLU A 127 -5.36 -11.37 12.59
CA GLU A 127 -4.00 -10.87 12.42
C GLU A 127 -3.81 -9.49 13.05
N ILE A 128 -4.81 -8.61 12.96
CA ILE A 128 -4.78 -7.29 13.60
C ILE A 128 -4.58 -7.45 15.11
N ILE A 129 -5.41 -8.26 15.77
CA ILE A 129 -5.36 -8.44 17.22
C ILE A 129 -4.05 -9.08 17.65
N THR A 130 -3.62 -10.14 16.96
CA THR A 130 -2.37 -10.86 17.29
C THR A 130 -1.11 -10.03 17.04
N THR A 131 -1.16 -9.06 16.12
CA THR A 131 -0.03 -8.15 15.85
C THR A 131 0.11 -7.05 16.90
N ILE A 132 -1.00 -6.51 17.40
CA ILE A 132 -0.97 -5.40 18.37
C ILE A 132 -0.75 -5.91 19.79
N GLN A 133 -1.38 -7.02 20.17
CA GLN A 133 -1.34 -7.57 21.52
C GLN A 133 0.08 -7.69 22.14
N PRO A 134 1.11 -8.24 21.47
CA PRO A 134 2.45 -8.37 22.05
C PRO A 134 3.19 -7.03 22.22
N LYS A 135 2.71 -5.94 21.60
CA LYS A 135 3.29 -4.60 21.73
C LYS A 135 2.84 -3.88 23.01
N LEU A 136 1.76 -4.37 23.63
CA LEU A 136 1.24 -3.82 24.88
C LEU A 136 2.07 -4.33 26.07
N THR A 137 2.70 -3.41 26.77
CA THR A 137 3.63 -3.67 27.87
C THR A 137 3.00 -3.47 29.25
N ASN A 138 1.95 -2.65 29.36
CA ASN A 138 1.28 -2.43 30.63
C ASN A 138 0.54 -3.69 31.08
N LYS A 139 0.92 -4.18 32.27
CA LYS A 139 0.34 -5.38 32.89
C LYS A 139 -1.17 -5.25 33.15
N LYS A 140 -1.71 -4.03 33.25
CA LYS A 140 -3.14 -3.76 33.39
C LYS A 140 -3.94 -4.08 32.13
N LEU A 141 -3.28 -4.26 30.97
CA LEU A 141 -3.90 -4.70 29.73
C LEU A 141 -3.90 -6.23 29.56
N GLN A 142 -3.35 -6.99 30.51
CA GLN A 142 -3.41 -8.47 30.49
C GLN A 142 -4.78 -8.98 31.00
N LEU A 143 -5.86 -8.42 30.45
CA LEU A 143 -7.23 -8.71 30.83
C LEU A 143 -7.85 -9.77 29.90
N PRO A 144 -8.78 -10.61 30.39
CA PRO A 144 -9.49 -11.58 29.54
C PRO A 144 -10.27 -10.93 28.39
N ASN A 145 -10.72 -9.68 28.55
CA ASN A 145 -11.47 -8.92 27.55
C ASN A 145 -10.58 -8.06 26.62
N LEU A 146 -9.24 -8.21 26.67
CA LEU A 146 -8.32 -7.45 25.84
C LEU A 146 -8.67 -7.44 24.34
N PRO A 147 -9.10 -8.56 23.71
CA PRO A 147 -9.51 -8.53 22.31
C PRO A 147 -10.66 -7.55 22.02
N SER A 148 -11.62 -7.41 22.94
CA SER A 148 -12.73 -6.45 22.80
C SER A 148 -12.27 -5.00 23.02
N LEU A 149 -11.34 -4.79 23.95
CA LEU A 149 -10.72 -3.46 24.16
C LEU A 149 -9.93 -3.02 22.93
N LEU A 150 -9.13 -3.93 22.37
CA LEU A 150 -8.39 -3.71 21.12
C LEU A 150 -9.33 -3.42 19.95
N ALA A 151 -10.33 -4.26 19.73
CA ALA A 151 -11.33 -4.04 18.66
C ALA A 151 -11.98 -2.66 18.76
N THR A 152 -12.36 -2.26 19.98
CA THR A 152 -12.92 -0.93 20.24
C THR A 152 -11.89 0.17 19.92
N ALA A 153 -10.67 0.06 20.44
CA ALA A 153 -9.61 1.04 20.21
C ALA A 153 -9.25 1.19 18.72
N ILE A 154 -9.22 0.10 17.95
CA ILE A 154 -8.93 0.11 16.51
C ILE A 154 -10.04 0.82 15.73
N ASN A 155 -11.32 0.52 16.00
CA ASN A 155 -12.44 1.23 15.38
C ASN A 155 -12.39 2.74 15.69
N LEU A 156 -12.12 3.11 16.94
CA LEU A 156 -11.99 4.52 17.34
C LEU A 156 -10.81 5.21 16.65
N SER A 157 -9.66 4.55 16.59
CA SER A 157 -8.49 5.02 15.88
C SER A 157 -8.79 5.25 14.39
N TYR A 158 -9.46 4.32 13.71
CA TYR A 158 -9.87 4.51 12.32
C TYR A 158 -10.80 5.72 12.17
N LEU A 159 -11.87 5.82 12.95
CA LEU A 159 -12.80 6.95 12.87
C LEU A 159 -12.09 8.30 13.08
N LYS A 160 -11.19 8.37 14.06
CA LYS A 160 -10.42 9.57 14.39
C LYS A 160 -9.45 9.97 13.28
N ASN A 161 -8.67 9.03 12.77
CA ASN A 161 -7.55 9.31 11.87
C ASN A 161 -7.95 9.26 10.38
N ALA A 162 -8.90 8.40 10.00
CA ALA A 162 -9.34 8.23 8.63
C ALA A 162 -10.64 8.97 8.32
N ALA A 163 -11.49 9.28 9.29
CA ALA A 163 -12.79 9.91 9.03
C ALA A 163 -13.09 11.19 9.84
N PRO A 164 -12.11 12.10 10.07
CA PRO A 164 -12.33 13.31 10.86
C PRO A 164 -13.38 14.25 10.24
N LYS A 165 -13.51 14.27 8.91
CA LYS A 165 -14.50 15.07 8.16
C LYS A 165 -15.95 14.65 8.45
N HIS A 166 -16.16 13.41 8.90
CA HIS A 166 -17.48 12.84 9.19
C HIS A 166 -17.77 12.75 10.68
N LYS A 167 -17.06 13.51 11.52
CA LYS A 167 -17.16 13.47 12.99
C LYS A 167 -18.60 13.48 13.51
N GLY A 168 -19.45 14.33 12.97
CA GLY A 168 -20.87 14.43 13.37
C GLY A 168 -21.70 13.15 13.15
N VAL A 169 -21.18 12.17 12.41
CA VAL A 169 -21.82 10.86 12.19
C VAL A 169 -21.51 9.88 13.33
N TRP A 170 -20.33 10.00 13.95
CA TRP A 170 -19.80 8.98 14.85
C TRP A 170 -19.43 9.49 16.25
N GLU A 171 -19.46 10.80 16.51
CA GLU A 171 -18.99 11.41 17.77
C GLU A 171 -19.67 10.85 19.02
N ASP A 172 -21.01 10.81 19.06
CA ASP A 172 -21.75 10.28 20.21
C ASP A 172 -21.39 8.82 20.52
N LYS A 173 -21.16 8.03 19.46
CA LYS A 173 -20.79 6.61 19.55
C LYS A 173 -19.34 6.48 20.01
N TYR A 174 -18.46 7.33 19.50
CA TYR A 174 -17.07 7.41 19.90
C TYR A 174 -16.94 7.73 21.40
N ASP A 175 -17.68 8.72 21.90
CA ASP A 175 -17.65 9.10 23.31
C ASP A 175 -18.14 7.98 24.23
N LYS A 176 -19.20 7.26 23.82
CA LYS A 176 -19.69 6.09 24.54
C LYS A 176 -18.65 4.96 24.60
N ALA A 177 -17.95 4.72 23.50
CA ALA A 177 -16.88 3.73 23.45
C ALA A 177 -15.63 4.13 24.25
N ARG A 178 -15.29 5.43 24.28
CA ARG A 178 -14.25 5.96 25.16
C ARG A 178 -14.59 5.71 26.62
N LYS A 179 -15.83 6.00 27.02
CA LYS A 179 -16.30 5.72 28.38
C LYS A 179 -16.20 4.22 28.71
N TYR A 180 -16.60 3.35 27.78
CA TYR A 180 -16.42 1.90 27.94
C TYR A 180 -14.96 1.52 28.22
N LEU A 181 -14.00 2.03 27.43
CA LEU A 181 -12.57 1.74 27.64
C LEU A 181 -12.10 2.20 29.03
N SER A 182 -12.45 3.43 29.44
CA SER A 182 -12.08 3.96 30.76
C SER A 182 -12.68 3.14 31.90
N ASP A 183 -13.95 2.72 31.77
CA ASP A 183 -14.66 1.92 32.79
C ASP A 183 -14.08 0.49 32.90
N GLN A 184 -13.61 -0.10 31.79
CA GLN A 184 -13.01 -1.44 31.80
C GLN A 184 -11.56 -1.45 32.28
N ILE A 185 -10.75 -0.48 31.84
CA ILE A 185 -9.31 -0.47 32.07
C ILE A 185 -8.99 0.12 33.45
N LYS A 186 -9.68 1.20 33.84
CA LYS A 186 -9.53 1.90 35.13
C LYS A 186 -8.08 2.29 35.46
N ASP A 187 -7.29 2.56 34.42
CA ASP A 187 -5.89 2.92 34.49
C ASP A 187 -5.57 3.79 33.26
N GLU A 188 -5.28 5.06 33.49
CA GLU A 188 -5.13 6.07 32.43
C GLU A 188 -3.92 5.78 31.53
N ASP A 189 -2.81 5.32 32.13
CA ASP A 189 -1.59 4.98 31.40
C ASP A 189 -1.81 3.75 30.50
N ALA A 190 -2.52 2.72 30.99
CA ALA A 190 -2.91 1.56 30.20
C ALA A 190 -3.86 1.92 29.05
N GLU A 191 -4.87 2.76 29.32
CA GLU A 191 -5.80 3.22 28.27
C GLU A 191 -5.05 4.00 27.18
N LYS A 192 -4.14 4.88 27.58
CA LYS A 192 -3.30 5.65 26.66
C LYS A 192 -2.38 4.76 25.82
N GLU A 193 -1.73 3.76 26.42
CA GLU A 193 -0.92 2.79 25.67
C GLU A 193 -1.75 2.04 24.63
N LEU A 194 -2.92 1.52 25.03
CA LEU A 194 -3.82 0.80 24.13
C LEU A 194 -4.21 1.65 22.91
N LEU A 195 -4.60 2.91 23.15
CA LEU A 195 -5.03 3.83 22.09
C LEU A 195 -3.88 4.23 21.18
N ASN A 196 -2.71 4.55 21.74
CA ASN A 196 -1.53 4.90 20.95
C ASN A 196 -1.10 3.73 20.06
N CYS A 197 -1.09 2.50 20.59
CA CYS A 197 -0.79 1.31 19.78
C CYS A 197 -1.82 1.09 18.66
N ALA A 198 -3.10 1.35 18.92
CA ALA A 198 -4.15 1.27 17.90
C ALA A 198 -4.04 2.40 16.87
N ASP A 199 -3.68 3.62 17.28
CA ASP A 199 -3.40 4.77 16.41
C ASP A 199 -2.25 4.49 15.47
N ASP A 200 -1.10 4.10 16.01
CA ASP A 200 0.10 3.78 15.24
C ASP A 200 -0.19 2.66 14.23
N TYR A 201 -0.88 1.60 14.66
CA TYR A 201 -1.22 0.48 13.78
C TYR A 201 -2.14 0.89 12.64
N VAL A 202 -3.21 1.63 12.93
CA VAL A 202 -4.19 2.05 11.91
C VAL A 202 -3.54 3.01 10.92
N VAL A 203 -2.82 4.02 11.39
CA VAL A 203 -2.12 4.99 10.53
C VAL A 203 -1.15 4.27 9.60
N ASP A 204 -0.34 3.35 10.15
CA ASP A 204 0.64 2.61 9.38
C ASP A 204 0.00 1.73 8.30
N ASN A 205 -1.06 1.00 8.63
CA ASN A 205 -1.71 0.10 7.67
C ASN A 205 -2.55 0.84 6.63
N CYS A 206 -3.19 1.96 7.00
CA CYS A 206 -3.85 2.84 6.04
C CYS A 206 -2.84 3.41 5.02
N ILE A 207 -1.69 3.91 5.49
CA ILE A 207 -0.62 4.39 4.60
C ILE A 207 -0.09 3.26 3.73
N LYS A 208 0.20 2.09 4.33
CA LYS A 208 0.64 0.90 3.61
C LYS A 208 -0.31 0.52 2.49
N LYS A 209 -1.61 0.46 2.76
CA LYS A 209 -2.64 0.14 1.76
C LYS A 209 -2.62 1.15 0.61
N VAL A 210 -2.64 2.45 0.89
CA VAL A 210 -2.59 3.48 -0.16
C VAL A 210 -1.34 3.36 -1.03
N VAL A 211 -0.18 3.11 -0.42
CA VAL A 211 1.08 2.93 -1.15
C VAL A 211 1.02 1.66 -2.01
N LYS A 212 0.51 0.55 -1.46
CA LYS A 212 0.31 -0.72 -2.18
C LYS A 212 -0.60 -0.51 -3.39
N ASP A 213 -1.73 0.18 -3.22
CA ASP A 213 -2.70 0.48 -4.28
C ASP A 213 -2.12 1.40 -5.36
N LYS A 214 -1.35 2.44 -4.98
CA LYS A 214 -0.65 3.31 -5.93
C LYS A 214 0.32 2.51 -6.80
N LYS A 215 1.15 1.68 -6.17
CA LYS A 215 2.12 0.85 -6.89
C LYS A 215 1.43 -0.19 -7.78
N ARG A 216 0.37 -0.86 -7.29
CA ARG A 216 -0.46 -1.78 -8.09
C ARG A 216 -1.02 -1.11 -9.33
N ASN A 217 -1.63 0.07 -9.17
CA ASN A 217 -2.21 0.81 -10.28
C ASN A 217 -1.16 1.23 -11.32
N ALA A 218 0.05 1.59 -10.88
CA ALA A 218 1.15 1.92 -11.77
C ALA A 218 1.62 0.71 -12.58
N VAL A 219 1.75 -0.46 -11.95
CA VAL A 219 2.08 -1.72 -12.63
C VAL A 219 1.03 -2.08 -13.67
N VAL A 220 -0.26 -2.02 -13.32
CA VAL A 220 -1.36 -2.28 -14.27
C VAL A 220 -1.30 -1.34 -15.46
N THR A 221 -1.04 -0.04 -15.21
CA THR A 221 -0.93 0.96 -16.29
C THR A 221 0.20 0.61 -17.27
N VAL A 222 1.38 0.23 -16.76
CA VAL A 222 2.50 -0.18 -17.63
C VAL A 222 2.17 -1.44 -18.41
N GLN A 223 1.56 -2.44 -17.77
CA GLN A 223 1.14 -3.67 -18.42
C GLN A 223 0.17 -3.41 -19.57
N GLU A 224 -0.85 -2.57 -19.36
CA GLU A 224 -1.83 -2.21 -20.39
C GLU A 224 -1.20 -1.42 -21.55
N SER A 225 -0.15 -0.64 -21.27
CA SER A 225 0.58 0.13 -22.28
C SER A 225 1.69 -0.67 -22.99
N THR A 226 2.00 -1.88 -22.52
CA THR A 226 3.06 -2.71 -23.08
C THR A 226 2.56 -3.41 -24.34
N THR A 227 3.23 -3.18 -25.47
CA THR A 227 2.87 -3.77 -26.77
C THR A 227 3.85 -4.88 -27.16
N PRO A 228 3.46 -5.80 -28.08
CA PRO A 228 4.40 -6.78 -28.63
C PRO A 228 5.67 -6.15 -29.20
N GLU A 229 5.59 -4.97 -29.84
CA GLU A 229 6.79 -4.30 -30.37
C GLU A 229 7.75 -3.88 -29.25
N LYS A 230 7.24 -3.42 -28.10
CA LYS A 230 8.08 -3.10 -26.93
C LYS A 230 8.76 -4.36 -26.38
N CYS A 231 8.04 -5.48 -26.33
CA CYS A 231 8.61 -6.77 -25.92
C CYS A 231 9.69 -7.24 -26.90
N ASP A 232 9.43 -7.16 -28.21
CA ASP A 232 10.38 -7.56 -29.26
C ASP A 232 11.65 -6.70 -29.20
N ASP A 233 11.53 -5.39 -28.95
CA ASP A 233 12.69 -4.50 -28.73
C ASP A 233 13.55 -4.96 -27.55
N VAL A 234 12.94 -5.27 -26.40
CA VAL A 234 13.66 -5.79 -25.23
C VAL A 234 14.32 -7.14 -25.54
N VAL A 235 13.58 -8.07 -26.15
CA VAL A 235 14.07 -9.42 -26.46
C VAL A 235 15.19 -9.41 -27.50
N SER A 236 15.16 -8.46 -28.44
CA SER A 236 16.21 -8.31 -29.46
C SER A 236 17.58 -7.93 -28.89
N ASN A 237 17.62 -7.41 -27.65
CA ASN A 237 18.85 -7.07 -26.94
C ASN A 237 19.45 -8.25 -26.14
N GLN A 238 18.94 -9.47 -26.33
CA GLN A 238 19.52 -10.67 -25.75
C GLN A 238 20.81 -11.08 -26.47
N ASN A 239 21.87 -11.29 -25.70
CA ASN A 239 23.14 -11.81 -26.17
C ASN A 239 23.07 -13.33 -26.38
N ASN A 240 24.03 -13.88 -27.13
CA ASN A 240 24.13 -15.33 -27.40
C ASN A 240 24.30 -16.19 -26.13
N ASP A 241 24.79 -15.62 -25.03
CA ASP A 241 24.93 -16.29 -23.74
C ASP A 241 23.65 -16.24 -22.88
N GLY A 242 22.58 -15.62 -23.39
CA GLY A 242 21.30 -15.45 -22.72
C GLY A 242 21.19 -14.20 -21.85
N SER A 243 22.27 -13.45 -21.63
CA SER A 243 22.23 -12.16 -20.92
C SER A 243 21.56 -11.07 -21.75
N PHE A 244 21.02 -10.03 -21.11
CA PHE A 244 20.43 -8.89 -21.81
C PHE A 244 21.25 -7.61 -21.65
N GLU A 245 21.27 -6.80 -22.70
CA GLU A 245 21.57 -5.37 -22.59
C GLU A 245 20.29 -4.58 -22.24
N VAL A 246 20.46 -3.43 -21.58
CA VAL A 246 19.32 -2.55 -21.26
C VAL A 246 18.84 -1.86 -22.54
N SER A 247 17.55 -2.03 -22.85
CA SER A 247 16.92 -1.31 -23.96
C SER A 247 16.55 0.13 -23.57
N GLU A 248 16.54 1.03 -24.54
CA GLU A 248 15.97 2.37 -24.35
C GLU A 248 14.49 2.31 -23.94
N THR A 249 13.76 1.28 -24.37
CA THR A 249 12.35 1.09 -24.04
C THR A 249 12.15 0.93 -22.53
N ILE A 250 12.92 0.05 -21.87
CA ILE A 250 12.87 -0.11 -20.40
C ILE A 250 13.13 1.23 -19.73
N CYS A 251 14.20 1.92 -20.15
CA CYS A 251 14.60 3.21 -19.60
C CYS A 251 13.54 4.32 -19.78
N LYS A 252 12.82 4.34 -20.91
CA LYS A 252 11.69 5.26 -21.15
C LYS A 252 10.50 4.92 -20.26
N GLU A 253 10.25 3.64 -19.98
CA GLU A 253 9.14 3.25 -19.10
C GLU A 253 9.37 3.66 -17.64
N ILE A 254 10.61 3.56 -17.16
CA ILE A 254 10.96 3.95 -15.79
C ILE A 254 11.50 5.39 -15.66
N ASP A 255 11.53 6.17 -16.75
CA ASP A 255 12.02 7.56 -16.79
C ASP A 255 13.47 7.73 -16.25
N ILE A 256 14.38 6.84 -16.68
CA ILE A 256 15.80 6.86 -16.26
C ILE A 256 16.73 6.73 -17.47
N PRO A 257 17.79 7.55 -17.58
CA PRO A 257 18.79 7.39 -18.64
C PRO A 257 19.49 6.03 -18.60
N VAL A 258 19.70 5.42 -19.77
CA VAL A 258 20.39 4.11 -19.93
C VAL A 258 21.76 4.08 -19.23
N THR A 259 22.50 5.19 -19.27
CA THR A 259 23.82 5.28 -18.62
C THR A 259 23.77 5.19 -17.10
N ASN A 260 22.63 5.47 -16.49
CA ASN A 260 22.48 5.61 -15.05
C ASN A 260 21.76 4.42 -14.42
N VAL A 261 20.91 3.71 -15.16
CA VAL A 261 19.98 2.71 -14.60
C VAL A 261 20.65 1.63 -13.76
N VAL A 262 21.75 1.04 -14.25
CA VAL A 262 22.49 0.00 -13.51
C VAL A 262 23.13 0.57 -12.24
N THR A 263 23.63 1.80 -12.31
CA THR A 263 24.25 2.47 -11.16
C THR A 263 23.22 2.82 -10.09
N GLU A 264 22.00 3.18 -10.49
CA GLU A 264 20.91 3.46 -9.57
C GLU A 264 20.34 2.19 -8.92
N VAL A 265 19.99 1.17 -9.69
CA VAL A 265 19.41 -0.08 -9.15
C VAL A 265 20.37 -0.81 -8.20
N LYS A 266 21.69 -0.71 -8.45
CA LYS A 266 22.73 -1.25 -7.55
C LYS A 266 22.70 -0.64 -6.14
N LYS A 267 22.04 0.50 -5.93
CA LYS A 267 21.89 1.10 -4.60
C LYS A 267 20.88 0.35 -3.73
N CYS A 268 19.96 -0.41 -4.33
CA CYS A 268 18.93 -1.17 -3.62
C CYS A 268 19.51 -2.36 -2.82
N THR A 269 20.65 -2.90 -3.27
CA THR A 269 21.30 -4.04 -2.63
C THR A 269 22.34 -3.63 -1.59
N GLN A 270 22.47 -4.42 -0.51
CA GLN A 270 23.62 -4.33 0.42
C GLN A 270 24.66 -5.44 0.16
N ASN A 271 24.37 -6.38 -0.73
CA ASN A 271 25.22 -7.51 -1.03
C ASN A 271 26.49 -7.11 -1.79
N PRO A 272 27.69 -7.37 -1.21
CA PRO A 272 28.96 -6.98 -1.84
C PRO A 272 29.16 -7.57 -3.23
N LYS A 273 28.63 -8.77 -3.49
CA LYS A 273 28.76 -9.42 -4.81
C LYS A 273 27.95 -8.67 -5.87
N LEU A 274 26.72 -8.27 -5.51
CA LEU A 274 25.81 -7.54 -6.40
C LEU A 274 26.24 -6.07 -6.60
N ARG A 275 27.01 -5.48 -5.67
CA ARG A 275 27.62 -4.16 -5.83
C ARG A 275 28.87 -4.14 -6.71
N SER A 276 29.50 -5.29 -6.92
CA SER A 276 30.74 -5.35 -7.70
C SER A 276 30.52 -4.89 -9.16
N PRO A 277 31.55 -4.37 -9.86
CA PRO A 277 31.40 -4.07 -11.29
C PRO A 277 31.03 -5.30 -12.13
N LYS A 278 31.50 -6.49 -11.73
CA LYS A 278 31.24 -7.76 -12.41
C LYS A 278 29.77 -8.18 -12.43
N SER A 279 28.93 -7.63 -11.55
CA SER A 279 27.50 -7.91 -11.52
C SER A 279 26.69 -7.11 -12.53
N GLU A 280 27.30 -6.16 -13.25
CA GLU A 280 26.58 -5.31 -14.20
C GLU A 280 25.73 -6.10 -15.22
N PRO A 281 26.24 -7.15 -15.89
CA PRO A 281 25.41 -7.96 -16.79
C PRO A 281 24.22 -8.62 -16.08
N TRP A 282 24.35 -8.96 -14.79
CA TRP A 282 23.26 -9.57 -14.01
C TRP A 282 22.13 -8.58 -13.77
N TRP A 283 22.46 -7.32 -13.45
CA TRP A 283 21.47 -6.24 -13.29
C TRP A 283 20.77 -5.89 -14.60
N LYS A 284 21.52 -5.81 -15.70
CA LYS A 284 20.92 -5.57 -17.02
C LYS A 284 19.93 -6.68 -17.39
N THR A 285 20.31 -7.92 -17.12
CA THR A 285 19.46 -9.10 -17.32
C THR A 285 18.22 -9.04 -16.44
N ALA A 286 18.38 -8.79 -15.13
CA ALA A 286 17.26 -8.71 -14.19
C ALA A 286 16.26 -7.59 -14.51
N LEU A 287 16.70 -6.46 -15.07
CA LEU A 287 15.82 -5.37 -15.49
C LEU A 287 14.99 -5.69 -16.75
N ALA A 288 15.38 -6.71 -17.52
CA ALA A 288 14.73 -7.09 -18.77
C ALA A 288 13.80 -8.30 -18.63
N THR A 289 13.79 -8.94 -17.46
CA THR A 289 13.02 -10.16 -17.12
C THR A 289 11.79 -9.81 -16.29
#